data_AF-A0A1S4BG31-F1
#
_entry.id   AF-A0A1S4BG31-F1
#
_cell.length_a   1.000
_cell.length_b   1.000
_cell.length_c   1.000
_cell.angle_alpha   90.00
_cell.angle_beta   90.00
_cell.angle_gamma   90.00
#
_symmetry.space_group_name_H-M   'P 1'
#
loop_
_entity.id
_entity.type
_entity.pdbx_description
1 polymer ?
#
loop_
_entity_poly.entity_id
_entity_poly.type
_entity_poly.pdbx_seq_one_letter_code
_entity_poly.pdbx_strand_id
1 'polypeptide(L)'
;MVSSDQNLELCRIPTIEEVKATVFALNAESAGGPDSFTGIFFQECWDIIGEDIHEMLKLFYGGSPLPKSISLSNFINKLISRVVHDRLEKILPSMIPSNQSGFVRGRSIFENILLTQEIVTDIRLREKPANVVIKLDMAKAYDRVSW
;
A
#
# COMPACT_ATOMS: atom_id res chain seq x y z
N MET A 1 -19.07 -0.19 2.39
CA MET A 1 -18.72 0.60 3.59
C MET A 1 -17.85 -0.26 4.48
N VAL A 2 -16.85 0.31 5.15
CA VAL A 2 -15.99 -0.42 6.08
C VAL A 2 -16.80 -0.81 7.32
N SER A 3 -16.74 -2.08 7.74
CA SER A 3 -17.41 -2.51 8.98
C SER A 3 -16.65 -2.02 10.21
N SER A 4 -17.33 -1.94 11.36
CA SER A 4 -16.69 -1.59 12.63
C SER A 4 -15.52 -2.51 12.97
N ASP A 5 -15.65 -3.81 12.68
CA ASP A 5 -14.59 -4.80 12.91
C ASP A 5 -13.38 -4.58 11.99
N GLN A 6 -13.61 -4.24 10.72
CA GLN A 6 -12.54 -3.89 9.78
C GLN A 6 -11.80 -2.63 10.23
N ASN A 7 -12.53 -1.64 10.74
CA ASN A 7 -11.91 -0.43 11.29
C ASN A 7 -11.07 -0.72 12.53
N LEU A 8 -11.58 -1.57 13.44
CA LEU A 8 -10.85 -2.00 14.63
C LEU A 8 -9.55 -2.74 14.25
N GLU A 9 -9.62 -3.63 13.26
CA GLU A 9 -8.45 -4.37 12.76
C GLU A 9 -7.41 -3.46 12.10
N LEU A 10 -7.84 -2.40 11.41
CA LEU A 10 -6.92 -1.43 10.82
C LEU A 10 -6.20 -0.60 11.88
N CYS A 11 -6.91 -0.19 12.93
CA CYS A 11 -6.39 0.71 13.95
C CYS A 11 -5.68 0.01 15.12
N ARG A 12 -5.76 -1.33 15.25
CA ARG A 12 -5.14 -2.02 16.38
C ARG A 12 -3.63 -1.86 16.40
N ILE A 13 -3.04 -1.86 17.59
CA ILE A 13 -1.58 -1.89 17.73
C ILE A 13 -1.05 -3.21 17.14
N PRO A 14 -0.03 -3.16 16.24
CA PRO A 14 0.56 -4.37 15.68
C PRO A 14 1.29 -5.20 16.75
N THR A 15 1.22 -6.53 16.66
CA THR A 15 1.97 -7.41 17.56
C THR A 15 3.43 -7.50 17.12
N ILE A 16 4.33 -7.96 18.00
CA ILE A 16 5.75 -8.08 17.66
C ILE A 16 5.97 -9.08 16.52
N GLU A 17 5.15 -10.13 16.42
CA GLU A 17 5.18 -11.12 15.34
C GLU A 17 4.75 -10.50 14.02
N GLU A 18 3.72 -9.65 14.03
CA GLU A 18 3.28 -8.89 12.85
C GLU A 18 4.39 -7.95 12.38
N VAL A 19 5.01 -7.20 13.30
CA VAL A 19 6.14 -6.32 12.98
C VAL A 19 7.31 -7.10 12.41
N LYS A 20 7.70 -8.22 13.04
CA LYS A 20 8.77 -9.09 12.56
C LYS A 20 8.47 -9.60 11.17
N ALA A 21 7.27 -10.14 10.94
CA ALA A 21 6.86 -10.64 9.63
C ALA A 21 6.95 -9.54 8.56
N THR A 22 6.53 -8.32 8.89
CA THR A 22 6.64 -7.17 7.98
C THR A 22 8.11 -6.81 7.68
N VAL A 23 8.98 -6.75 8.69
CA VAL A 23 10.43 -6.47 8.51
C VAL A 23 11.08 -7.49 7.57
N PHE A 24 10.77 -8.77 7.74
CA PHE A 24 11.32 -9.85 6.92
C PHE A 24 10.67 -9.95 5.53
N ALA A 25 9.48 -9.37 5.34
CA ALA A 25 8.84 -9.25 4.02
C ALA A 25 9.37 -8.07 3.20
N LEU A 26 10.03 -7.09 3.83
CA LEU A 26 10.67 -5.98 3.11
C LEU A 26 11.90 -6.47 2.34
N ASN A 27 12.13 -5.87 1.16
CA ASN A 27 13.34 -6.14 0.38
C ASN A 27 14.58 -5.65 1.14
N ALA A 28 15.41 -6.59 1.61
CA ALA A 28 16.62 -6.34 2.37
C ALA A 28 17.67 -5.50 1.61
N GLU A 29 17.68 -5.64 0.28
CA GLU A 29 18.64 -4.98 -0.62
C GLU A 29 18.14 -3.65 -1.18
N SER A 30 16.94 -3.21 -0.78
CA SER A 30 16.46 -1.87 -1.12
C SER A 30 17.48 -0.83 -0.67
N ALA A 31 17.72 0.16 -1.53
CA ALA A 31 18.58 1.29 -1.21
C ALA A 31 18.19 1.93 0.13
N GLY A 32 19.23 2.20 0.94
CA GLY A 32 19.11 2.89 2.21
C GLY A 32 18.60 4.32 2.03
N GLY A 33 18.00 4.87 3.08
CA GLY A 33 17.57 6.26 3.08
C GLY A 33 18.70 7.24 3.30
N PRO A 34 18.38 8.49 3.67
CA PRO A 34 19.37 9.45 4.18
C PRO A 34 20.19 8.91 5.36
N ASP A 35 19.67 7.91 6.07
CA ASP A 35 20.29 7.19 7.17
C ASP A 35 21.26 6.08 6.75
N SER A 36 21.39 5.78 5.44
CA SER A 36 22.29 4.78 4.85
C SER A 36 22.08 3.33 5.31
N PHE A 37 21.11 3.04 6.18
CA PHE A 37 20.76 1.68 6.58
C PHE A 37 19.86 1.01 5.53
N THR A 38 20.24 -0.19 5.12
CA THR A 38 19.43 -1.06 4.24
C THR A 38 18.57 -2.01 5.08
N GLY A 39 17.60 -2.69 4.45
CA GLY A 39 16.70 -3.62 5.15
C GLY A 39 17.44 -4.77 5.84
N ILE A 40 18.60 -5.18 5.31
CA ILE A 40 19.41 -6.27 5.87
C ILE A 40 19.85 -6.00 7.32
N PHE A 41 20.18 -4.74 7.66
CA PHE A 41 20.55 -4.37 9.02
C PHE A 41 19.45 -4.70 10.02
N PHE A 42 18.20 -4.40 9.66
CA PHE A 42 17.05 -4.61 10.53
C PHE A 42 16.64 -6.09 10.64
N GLN A 43 16.95 -6.89 9.63
CA GLN A 43 16.72 -8.34 9.66
C GLN A 43 17.77 -9.05 10.49
N GLU A 44 19.06 -8.75 10.28
CA GLU A 44 20.18 -9.36 11.01
C GLU A 44 20.25 -8.93 12.47
N CYS A 45 19.96 -7.66 12.76
CA CYS A 45 19.99 -7.13 14.12
C CYS A 45 18.65 -7.26 14.86
N TRP A 46 17.66 -7.99 14.32
CA TRP A 46 16.32 -8.09 14.90
C TRP A 46 16.34 -8.49 16.38
N ASP A 47 17.19 -9.43 16.77
CA ASP A 47 17.28 -9.91 18.16
C ASP A 47 17.83 -8.85 19.13
N ILE A 48 18.42 -7.77 18.61
CA ILE A 48 18.93 -6.64 19.38
C ILE A 48 17.92 -5.48 19.39
N ILE A 49 17.38 -5.10 18.22
CA ILE A 49 16.59 -3.87 18.05
C ILE A 49 15.08 -4.11 17.89
N GLY A 50 14.63 -5.37 17.82
CA GLY A 50 13.24 -5.72 17.51
C GLY A 50 12.24 -5.22 18.53
N GLU A 51 12.59 -5.30 19.83
CA GLU A 51 11.77 -4.77 20.92
C GLU A 51 11.66 -3.24 20.88
N ASP A 52 12.77 -2.53 20.66
CA ASP A 52 12.78 -1.07 20.52
C ASP A 52 11.91 -0.62 19.33
N ILE A 53 11.97 -1.37 18.22
CA ILE A 53 11.13 -1.13 17.05
C ILE A 53 9.66 -1.34 17.40
N HIS A 54 9.33 -2.42 18.12
CA HIS A 54 7.94 -2.70 18.51
C HIS A 54 7.38 -1.61 19.43
N GLU A 55 8.12 -1.23 20.48
CA GLU A 55 7.72 -0.18 21.42
C GLU A 55 7.48 1.16 20.71
N MET A 56 8.36 1.52 19.78
CA MET A 56 8.18 2.69 18.94
C MET A 56 6.88 2.64 18.11
N LEU A 57 6.54 1.50 17.52
CA LEU A 57 5.26 1.34 16.82
C LEU A 57 4.08 1.45 17.79
N LYS A 58 4.17 0.91 19.00
CA LYS A 58 3.12 1.08 20.04
C LYS A 58 2.89 2.56 20.34
N LEU A 59 3.96 3.33 20.52
CA LEU A 59 3.87 4.77 20.75
C LEU A 59 3.18 5.49 19.58
N PHE A 60 3.58 5.20 18.34
CA PHE A 60 2.98 5.80 17.15
C PHE A 60 1.48 5.49 17.03
N TYR A 61 1.10 4.21 17.15
CA TYR A 61 -0.30 3.79 17.07
C TYR A 61 -1.12 4.24 18.29
N GLY A 62 -0.48 4.50 19.42
CA GLY A 62 -1.08 5.12 20.61
C GLY A 62 -1.29 6.64 20.49
N GLY A 63 -0.95 7.25 19.33
CA GLY A 63 -1.12 8.68 19.08
C GLY A 63 0.04 9.56 19.55
N SER A 64 1.16 8.97 19.99
CA SER A 64 2.36 9.73 20.36
C SER A 64 3.17 10.08 19.11
N PRO A 65 3.75 11.29 19.03
CA PRO A 65 4.64 11.63 17.93
C PRO A 65 5.93 10.81 18.01
N LEU A 66 6.43 10.38 16.85
CA LEU A 66 7.75 9.77 16.78
C LEU A 66 8.84 10.80 17.09
N PRO A 67 9.91 10.43 17.82
CA PRO A 67 11.08 11.28 17.99
C PRO A 67 11.64 11.73 16.65
N LYS A 68 12.13 12.98 16.55
CA LYS A 68 12.62 13.55 15.27
C LYS A 68 13.74 12.75 14.61
N SER A 69 14.64 12.16 15.41
CA SER A 69 15.71 11.28 14.93
C SER A 69 15.18 10.03 14.21
N ILE A 70 14.00 9.58 14.63
CA ILE A 70 13.36 8.35 14.17
C ILE A 70 12.39 8.62 13.02
N SER A 71 11.64 9.72 13.07
CA SER A 71 10.73 10.11 11.98
C SER A 71 11.47 10.34 10.65
N LEU A 72 12.78 10.61 10.72
CA LEU A 72 13.67 10.76 9.57
C LEU A 72 14.24 9.42 9.08
N SER A 73 14.07 8.32 9.82
CA SER A 73 14.47 7.00 9.35
C SER A 73 13.52 6.52 8.26
N ASN A 74 14.07 6.29 7.08
CA ASN A 74 13.29 5.78 5.95
C ASN A 74 12.77 4.37 6.22
N PHE A 75 13.49 3.57 7.00
CA PHE A 75 13.08 2.22 7.30
C PHE A 75 11.82 2.20 8.18
N ILE A 76 11.76 3.00 9.24
CA ILE A 76 10.57 3.05 10.13
C ILE A 76 9.34 3.54 9.37
N ASN A 77 9.49 4.57 8.52
CA ASN A 77 8.39 5.03 7.67
C ASN A 77 7.92 3.96 6.67
N LYS A 78 8.85 3.22 6.06
CA LYS A 78 8.53 2.06 5.20
C LYS A 78 7.81 0.97 5.98
N LEU A 79 8.26 0.67 7.20
CA LEU A 79 7.68 -0.34 8.08
C LEU A 79 6.23 0.02 8.45
N ILE A 80 6.00 1.24 8.94
CA ILE A 80 4.65 1.74 9.26
C ILE A 80 3.75 1.67 8.03
N SER A 81 4.22 2.19 6.89
CA SER A 81 3.46 2.16 5.63
C SER A 81 3.15 0.73 5.19
N ARG A 82 4.06 -0.20 5.40
CA ARG A 82 3.90 -1.60 5.02
C ARG A 82 2.91 -2.33 5.93
N VAL A 83 2.93 -2.09 7.24
CA VAL A 83 1.90 -2.65 8.16
C VAL A 83 0.51 -2.19 7.74
N VAL A 84 0.34 -0.89 7.44
CA VAL A 84 -0.93 -0.34 6.97
C VAL A 84 -1.34 -0.97 5.63
N HIS A 85 -0.40 -1.09 4.68
CA HIS A 85 -0.61 -1.77 3.41
C HIS A 85 -1.12 -3.21 3.60
N ASP A 86 -0.44 -4.02 4.42
CA ASP A 86 -0.74 -5.45 4.58
C ASP A 86 -2.11 -5.69 5.21
N ARG A 87 -2.61 -4.73 6.01
CA ARG A 87 -3.97 -4.76 6.55
C ARG A 87 -5.01 -4.27 5.55
N LEU A 88 -4.73 -3.15 4.88
CA LEU A 88 -5.62 -2.60 3.86
C LEU A 88 -5.82 -3.57 2.69
N GLU A 89 -4.78 -4.29 2.29
CA GLU A 89 -4.82 -5.26 1.20
C GLU A 89 -5.90 -6.34 1.40
N LYS A 90 -6.19 -6.71 2.65
CA LYS A 90 -7.22 -7.71 2.98
C LYS A 90 -8.64 -7.17 2.81
N ILE A 91 -8.81 -5.86 2.97
CA ILE A 91 -10.11 -5.19 3.00
C ILE A 91 -10.43 -4.58 1.63
N LEU A 92 -9.42 -4.03 0.95
CA LEU A 92 -9.55 -3.28 -0.29
C LEU A 92 -10.34 -4.02 -1.39
N PRO A 93 -10.16 -5.34 -1.64
CA PRO A 93 -10.90 -6.07 -2.66
C PRO A 93 -12.43 -6.06 -2.47
N SER A 94 -12.91 -5.93 -1.23
CA SER A 94 -14.35 -5.83 -0.93
C SER A 94 -14.93 -4.43 -1.18
N MET A 95 -14.07 -3.42 -1.31
CA MET A 95 -14.47 -2.02 -1.44
C MET A 95 -14.36 -1.49 -2.87
N ILE A 96 -13.51 -2.10 -3.69
CA ILE A 96 -13.26 -1.68 -5.07
C ILE A 96 -14.02 -2.56 -6.07
N PRO A 97 -14.56 -1.98 -7.15
CA PRO A 97 -15.23 -2.75 -8.19
C PRO A 97 -14.23 -3.63 -8.96
N SER A 98 -14.73 -4.67 -9.63
CA SER A 98 -13.89 -5.65 -10.36
C SER A 98 -13.11 -5.04 -11.53
N ASN A 99 -13.63 -3.97 -12.14
CA ASN A 99 -12.99 -3.24 -13.23
C ASN A 99 -11.79 -2.36 -12.81
N GLN A 100 -11.48 -2.27 -11.52
CA GLN A 100 -10.27 -1.61 -11.04
C GLN A 100 -9.10 -2.62 -11.01
N SER A 101 -8.31 -2.68 -12.08
CA SER A 101 -7.21 -3.66 -12.22
C SER A 101 -5.84 -3.14 -11.77
N GLY A 102 -5.65 -1.83 -11.63
CA GLY A 102 -4.37 -1.24 -11.23
C GLY A 102 -4.08 -1.40 -9.74
N PHE A 103 -2.86 -1.83 -9.40
CA PHE A 103 -2.32 -1.90 -8.03
C PHE A 103 -3.15 -2.77 -7.05
N VAL A 104 -3.82 -3.81 -7.55
CA VAL A 104 -4.57 -4.78 -6.74
C VAL A 104 -3.96 -6.16 -6.92
N ARG A 105 -3.61 -6.84 -5.82
CA ARG A 105 -3.05 -8.20 -5.89
C ARG A 105 -4.01 -9.13 -6.64
N GLY A 106 -3.46 -9.91 -7.56
CA GLY A 106 -4.22 -10.89 -8.35
C GLY A 106 -5.00 -10.31 -9.52
N ARG A 107 -4.99 -8.99 -9.73
CA ARG A 107 -5.58 -8.35 -10.92
C ARG A 107 -4.49 -7.95 -11.90
N SER A 108 -4.80 -8.06 -13.19
CA SER A 108 -3.84 -7.81 -14.26
C SER A 108 -4.25 -6.62 -15.10
N ILE A 109 -3.30 -5.70 -15.34
CA ILE A 109 -3.52 -4.56 -16.24
C ILE A 109 -3.88 -5.00 -17.67
N PHE A 110 -3.51 -6.23 -18.04
CA PHE A 110 -3.85 -6.81 -19.34
C PHE A 110 -5.35 -6.91 -19.58
N GLU A 111 -6.17 -7.06 -18.54
CA GLU A 111 -7.63 -7.07 -18.65
C GLU A 111 -8.15 -5.72 -19.18
N ASN A 112 -7.62 -4.59 -18.69
CA ASN A 112 -7.98 -3.26 -19.19
C ASN A 112 -7.54 -3.05 -20.64
N ILE A 113 -6.39 -3.60 -21.02
CA ILE A 113 -5.90 -3.52 -22.40
C ILE A 113 -6.86 -4.27 -23.33
N LEU A 114 -7.27 -5.49 -22.96
CA LEU A 114 -8.21 -6.29 -23.73
C LEU A 114 -9.58 -5.62 -23.82
N LEU A 115 -10.12 -5.12 -22.72
CA LEU A 115 -11.37 -4.35 -22.70
C LEU A 115 -11.29 -3.12 -23.62
N THR A 116 -10.16 -2.42 -23.62
CA THR A 116 -9.96 -1.27 -24.51
C THR A 116 -9.94 -1.71 -25.99
N GLN A 117 -9.29 -2.84 -26.31
CA GLN A 117 -9.27 -3.38 -27.67
C GLN A 117 -10.67 -3.78 -28.15
N GLU A 118 -11.47 -4.40 -27.29
CA GLU A 118 -12.86 -4.75 -27.58
C GLU A 118 -13.70 -3.49 -27.86
N ILE A 119 -13.62 -2.47 -26.99
CA ILE A 119 -14.29 -1.18 -27.16
C ILE A 119 -13.92 -0.52 -28.50
N VAL A 120 -12.62 -0.50 -28.85
CA VAL A 120 -12.15 0.09 -30.12
C VAL A 120 -12.65 -0.70 -31.33
N THR A 121 -12.78 -2.02 -31.21
CA THR A 121 -13.30 -2.88 -32.27
C THR A 121 -14.79 -2.64 -32.47
N ASP A 122 -15.56 -2.59 -31.39
CA ASP A 122 -17.01 -2.39 -31.42
C ASP A 122 -17.41 -1.05 -32.03
N ILE A 123 -16.65 0.02 -31.77
CA ILE A 123 -16.88 1.34 -32.39
C ILE A 123 -16.71 1.33 -33.91
N ARG A 124 -15.92 0.40 -34.46
CA ARG A 124 -15.66 0.34 -35.91
C ARG A 124 -16.75 -0.42 -36.68
N LEU A 125 -17.66 -1.10 -36.00
CA LEU A 125 -18.71 -1.91 -36.63
C LEU A 125 -19.84 -1.03 -37.17
N ARG A 126 -20.10 -1.13 -38.48
CA ARG A 126 -21.09 -0.31 -39.20
C ARG A 126 -22.55 -0.63 -38.89
N GLU A 127 -22.81 -1.80 -38.30
CA GLU A 127 -24.17 -2.26 -37.95
C GLU A 127 -24.59 -1.87 -36.52
N LYS A 128 -23.67 -1.30 -35.73
CA LYS A 128 -23.95 -0.83 -34.37
C LYS A 128 -24.45 0.63 -34.40
N PRO A 129 -25.29 1.04 -33.45
CA PRO A 129 -25.68 2.43 -33.29
C PRO A 129 -24.44 3.33 -33.06
N ALA A 130 -24.58 4.63 -33.32
CA ALA A 130 -23.50 5.59 -33.10
C ALA A 130 -23.04 5.57 -31.62
N ASN A 131 -21.72 5.45 -31.39
CA ASN A 131 -21.11 5.30 -30.07
C ASN A 131 -19.99 6.32 -29.84
N VAL A 132 -19.69 6.61 -28.57
CA VAL A 132 -18.64 7.55 -28.15
C VAL A 132 -17.80 6.91 -27.05
N VAL A 133 -16.48 7.11 -27.09
CA VAL A 133 -15.56 6.76 -26.00
C VAL A 133 -14.97 8.02 -25.40
N ILE A 134 -15.03 8.10 -24.08
CA ILE A 134 -14.47 9.20 -23.30
C ILE A 134 -13.25 8.67 -22.55
N LYS A 135 -12.08 9.20 -22.89
CA LYS A 135 -10.85 8.97 -22.12
C LYS A 135 -10.68 10.14 -21.15
N LEU A 136 -10.72 9.84 -19.86
CA LEU A 136 -10.43 10.79 -18.79
C LEU A 136 -8.97 10.63 -18.36
N ASP A 137 -8.24 11.74 -18.24
CA ASP A 137 -6.90 11.78 -17.66
C ASP A 137 -6.94 12.67 -16.42
N MET A 138 -6.32 12.23 -15.34
CA MET A 138 -6.29 12.97 -14.09
C MET A 138 -4.89 13.55 -13.87
N ALA A 139 -4.83 14.79 -13.36
CA ALA A 139 -3.59 15.30 -12.80
C ALA A 139 -3.08 14.36 -11.70
N LYS A 140 -1.77 14.34 -11.47
CA LYS A 140 -1.11 13.46 -10.49
C LYS A 140 -1.90 13.42 -9.17
N ALA A 141 -2.41 12.23 -8.84
CA ALA A 141 -3.36 12.06 -7.74
C ALA A 141 -2.82 12.62 -6.42
N TYR A 142 -1.57 12.29 -6.08
CA TYR A 142 -0.94 12.72 -4.83
C TYR A 142 -0.75 14.24 -4.71
N ASP A 143 -0.74 14.98 -5.81
CA ASP A 143 -0.61 16.46 -5.81
C ASP A 143 -1.97 17.16 -5.65
N ARG A 144 -3.08 16.43 -5.77
CA ARG A 144 -4.44 16.98 -5.84
C ARG A 144 -5.37 16.49 -4.73
N VAL A 145 -4.96 15.51 -3.93
CA VAL A 145 -5.75 15.03 -2.78
C VAL A 145 -5.86 16.15 -1.73
N SER A 146 -7.09 16.44 -1.30
CA SER A 146 -7.36 17.25 -0.10
C SER A 146 -7.35 16.33 1.11
N TRP A 147 -6.46 16.62 2.06
CA TRP A 147 -6.28 15.86 3.29
C TRP A 147 -7.11 16.44 4.42
#